data_AF-A0A953FC71-F1
#
_entry.id   AF-A0A953FC71-F1
#
_cell.length_a   1.000
_cell.length_b   1.000
_cell.length_c   1.000
_cell.angle_alpha   90.00
_cell.angle_beta   90.00
_cell.angle_gamma   90.00
#
_symmetry.space_group_name_H-M   'P 1'
#
loop_
_entity.id
_entity.type
_entity.pdbx_description
1 polymer ?
#
loop_
_entity_poly.entity_id
_entity_poly.type
_entity_poly.pdbx_seq_one_letter_code
_entity_poly.pdbx_strand_id
1 'polypeptide(L)'
;NYELARLYLEDFSSSDLLVQARAYSLIGDANMEQKKYDEAARYYSKAADYKPNKFFSPIYLMKLALAYEKLEQSDKAIKTYQRVIDEYFDSSEVQNAKRYKARLEKNS
;
A
#
# COMPACT_ATOMS: atom_id res chain seq x y z
N ASN A 1 -8.89 15.90 33.30
CA ASN A 1 -9.61 15.17 32.24
C ASN A 1 -8.58 14.45 31.38
N TYR A 2 -8.00 13.38 31.92
CA TYR A 2 -6.79 12.75 31.38
C TYR A 2 -7.09 11.83 30.18
N GLU A 3 -8.24 11.17 30.16
CA GLU A 3 -8.72 10.40 29.00
C GLU A 3 -8.82 11.23 27.72
N LEU A 4 -9.40 12.44 27.78
CA LEU A 4 -9.50 13.32 26.61
C LEU A 4 -8.12 13.74 26.09
N ALA A 5 -7.20 14.08 26.98
CA ALA A 5 -5.83 14.40 26.61
C ALA A 5 -5.11 13.19 25.97
N ARG A 6 -5.33 11.98 26.51
CA ARG A 6 -4.78 10.74 25.93
C ARG A 6 -5.36 10.48 24.53
N LEU A 7 -6.66 10.69 24.35
CA LEU A 7 -7.34 10.50 23.07
C LEU A 7 -6.86 11.50 22.02
N TYR A 8 -6.71 12.78 22.39
CA TYR A 8 -6.10 13.79 21.51
C TYR A 8 -4.63 13.50 21.19
N LEU A 9 -3.85 13.00 22.15
CA LEU A 9 -2.44 12.62 21.91
C LEU A 9 -2.31 11.36 21.05
N GLU A 10 -3.17 10.36 21.26
CA GLU A 10 -3.26 9.15 20.44
C GLU A 10 -3.67 9.51 19.00
N ASP A 11 -4.68 10.36 18.82
CA ASP A 11 -5.18 10.78 17.51
C ASP A 11 -4.23 11.76 16.79
N PHE A 12 -3.57 12.66 17.52
CA PHE A 12 -2.50 13.51 16.98
C PHE A 12 -1.30 12.67 16.54
N SER A 13 -0.89 11.68 17.36
CA SER A 13 0.14 10.73 16.95
C SER A 13 -0.32 9.89 15.76
N SER A 14 -1.57 9.40 15.74
CA SER A 14 -2.10 8.62 14.62
C SER A 14 -2.15 9.45 13.33
N SER A 15 -2.52 10.73 13.43
CA SER A 15 -2.61 11.63 12.29
C SER A 15 -1.22 11.96 11.74
N ASP A 16 -0.21 12.27 12.57
CA ASP A 16 1.17 12.47 12.11
C ASP A 16 1.76 11.20 11.46
N LEU A 17 1.40 10.02 11.95
CA LEU A 17 1.88 8.75 11.41
C LEU A 17 1.22 8.37 10.09
N LEU A 18 -0.07 8.68 9.95
CA LEU A 18 -0.78 8.59 8.69
C LEU A 18 -0.31 9.63 7.68
N VAL A 19 0.11 10.82 8.14
CA VAL A 19 0.66 11.87 7.27
C VAL A 19 1.93 11.38 6.58
N GLN A 20 2.86 10.72 7.28
CA GLN A 20 4.09 10.24 6.66
C GLN A 20 3.88 9.10 5.64
N ALA A 21 3.05 8.10 5.98
CA ALA A 21 2.72 7.01 5.05
C ALA A 21 2.01 7.56 3.81
N ARG A 22 1.07 8.50 4.01
CA ARG A 22 0.37 9.18 2.91
C ARG A 22 1.32 10.03 2.06
N ALA A 23 2.27 10.73 2.67
CA ALA A 23 3.28 11.48 1.95
C ALA A 23 4.13 10.57 1.05
N TYR A 24 4.55 9.40 1.56
CA TYR A 24 5.23 8.40 0.72
C TYR A 24 4.34 7.94 -0.44
N SER A 25 3.06 7.63 -0.20
CA SER A 25 2.14 7.28 -1.29
C SER A 25 1.99 8.38 -2.33
N LEU A 26 1.92 9.66 -1.93
CA LEU A 26 1.81 10.78 -2.86
C LEU A 26 3.08 10.98 -3.69
N ILE A 27 4.26 10.75 -3.09
CA ILE A 27 5.51 10.73 -3.86
C ILE A 27 5.51 9.55 -4.83
N GLY A 28 5.02 8.38 -4.41
CA GLY A 28 4.82 7.23 -5.30
C GLY A 28 3.91 7.56 -6.49
N ASP A 29 2.78 8.22 -6.23
CA ASP A 29 1.83 8.67 -7.25
C ASP A 29 2.48 9.64 -8.24
N ALA A 30 3.23 10.63 -7.75
CA ALA A 30 3.95 11.56 -8.61
C ALA A 30 5.00 10.88 -9.51
N ASN A 31 5.63 9.81 -9.02
CA ASN A 31 6.56 9.01 -9.81
C ASN A 31 5.83 8.11 -10.82
N MET A 32 4.67 7.54 -10.47
CA MET A 32 3.84 6.78 -11.41
C MET A 32 3.43 7.64 -12.62
N GLU A 33 3.00 8.88 -12.38
CA GLU A 33 2.63 9.83 -13.45
C GLU A 33 3.83 10.16 -14.36
N GLN A 34 5.04 10.20 -13.80
CA GLN A 34 6.28 10.39 -14.55
C GLN A 34 6.82 9.11 -15.18
N LYS A 35 6.10 7.98 -15.06
CA LYS A 35 6.52 6.64 -15.52
C LYS A 35 7.81 6.13 -14.86
N LYS A 36 8.17 6.71 -13.71
CA LYS A 36 9.29 6.34 -12.84
C LYS A 36 8.85 5.21 -11.90
N TYR A 37 8.59 4.04 -12.48
CA TYR A 37 7.85 2.98 -11.79
C TYR A 37 8.67 2.31 -10.68
N ASP A 38 10.00 2.28 -10.78
CA ASP A 38 10.84 1.72 -9.72
C ASP A 38 10.91 2.65 -8.50
N GLU A 39 10.99 3.97 -8.69
CA GLU A 39 10.87 4.92 -7.58
C GLU A 39 9.47 4.86 -6.97
N ALA A 40 8.43 4.77 -7.80
CA ALA A 40 7.06 4.60 -7.33
C ALA A 40 6.92 3.37 -6.43
N ALA A 41 7.41 2.22 -6.89
CA ALA A 41 7.41 0.98 -6.10
C ALA A 41 8.16 1.15 -4.77
N ARG A 42 9.34 1.79 -4.77
CA ARG A 42 10.08 2.06 -3.52
C ARG A 42 9.26 2.87 -2.52
N TYR A 43 8.57 3.91 -2.97
CA TYR A 43 7.78 4.78 -2.10
C TYR A 43 6.46 4.13 -1.64
N TYR A 44 5.79 3.34 -2.48
CA TYR A 44 4.62 2.58 -2.06
C TYR A 44 4.96 1.50 -1.04
N SER A 45 6.11 0.82 -1.18
CA SER A 45 6.59 -0.11 -0.14
C SER A 45 6.82 0.61 1.18
N LYS A 46 7.51 1.77 1.16
CA LYS A 46 7.67 2.59 2.36
C LYS A 46 6.32 3.00 2.98
N ALA A 47 5.34 3.36 2.17
CA ALA A 47 4.00 3.72 2.65
C ALA A 47 3.29 2.52 3.30
N ALA A 48 3.35 1.34 2.67
CA ALA A 48 2.72 0.12 3.16
C ALA A 48 3.34 -0.37 4.48
N ASP A 49 4.66 -0.30 4.59
CA ASP A 49 5.44 -0.84 5.70
C ASP A 49 5.65 0.19 6.84
N TYR A 50 5.38 1.48 6.61
CA TYR A 50 5.45 2.51 7.66
C TYR A 50 4.20 2.48 8.54
N LYS A 51 4.36 1.94 9.76
CA LYS A 51 3.30 1.75 10.75
C LYS A 51 2.06 1.10 10.14
N PRO A 52 2.19 -0.18 9.74
CA PRO A 52 1.16 -0.87 8.98
C PRO A 52 -0.18 -0.87 9.70
N ASN A 53 -1.26 -0.67 8.96
CA ASN A 53 -2.62 -0.71 9.50
C ASN A 53 -3.60 -1.24 8.47
N LYS A 54 -4.69 -1.83 8.96
CA LYS A 54 -5.67 -2.54 8.13
C LYS A 54 -6.45 -1.68 7.14
N PHE A 55 -6.45 -0.36 7.32
CA PHE A 55 -7.23 0.55 6.48
C PHE A 55 -6.42 1.09 5.29
N PHE A 56 -5.15 1.44 5.51
CA PHE A 56 -4.33 2.13 4.52
C PHE A 56 -3.24 1.26 3.89
N SER A 57 -2.59 0.38 4.65
CA SER A 57 -1.55 -0.52 4.11
C SER A 57 -2.02 -1.35 2.91
N PRO A 58 -3.23 -1.96 2.88
CA PRO A 58 -3.67 -2.69 1.69
C PRO A 58 -3.81 -1.79 0.46
N ILE A 59 -4.22 -0.52 0.61
CA ILE A 59 -4.30 0.44 -0.50
C ILE A 59 -2.91 0.71 -1.08
N TYR A 60 -1.90 0.90 -0.24
CA TYR A 60 -0.52 1.14 -0.68
C TYR A 60 0.10 -0.10 -1.32
N LEU A 61 -0.20 -1.30 -0.81
CA LEU A 61 0.22 -2.57 -1.42
C LEU A 61 -0.41 -2.76 -2.81
N MET A 62 -1.67 -2.38 -3.02
CA MET A 62 -2.29 -2.41 -4.35
C MET A 62 -1.55 -1.50 -5.34
N LYS A 63 -1.15 -0.30 -4.90
CA LYS A 63 -0.35 0.63 -5.73
C LYS A 63 1.06 0.10 -6.00
N LEU A 64 1.70 -0.52 -5.01
CA LEU A 64 2.99 -1.19 -5.16
C LEU A 64 2.92 -2.31 -6.20
N ALA A 65 1.89 -3.16 -6.11
CA ALA A 65 1.70 -4.25 -7.07
C ALA A 65 1.51 -3.71 -8.50
N LEU A 66 0.72 -2.65 -8.66
CA LEU A 66 0.54 -1.98 -9.96
C LEU A 66 1.86 -1.41 -10.51
N ALA A 67 2.70 -0.81 -9.66
CA ALA A 67 4.03 -0.35 -10.08
C ALA A 67 4.91 -1.50 -10.55
N TYR A 68 4.87 -2.67 -9.88
CA TYR A 68 5.56 -3.86 -10.35
C TYR A 68 5.01 -4.40 -11.67
N GLU A 69 3.70 -4.34 -11.91
CA GLU A 69 3.13 -4.69 -13.22
C GLU A 69 3.65 -3.77 -14.33
N LYS A 70 3.78 -2.46 -14.07
CA LYS A 70 4.34 -1.50 -15.02
C LYS A 70 5.82 -1.70 -15.30
N LEU A 71 6.54 -2.35 -14.40
CA LEU A 71 7.92 -2.78 -14.56
C LEU A 71 8.06 -4.17 -15.19
N GLU A 72 6.95 -4.82 -15.57
CA GLU A 72 6.92 -6.20 -16.05
C GLU A 72 7.48 -7.21 -15.02
N GLN A 73 7.46 -6.85 -13.74
CA GLN A 73 7.91 -7.68 -12.61
C GLN A 73 6.75 -8.49 -12.03
N SER A 74 6.13 -9.34 -12.86
CA SER A 74 4.92 -10.10 -12.54
C SER A 74 5.03 -10.90 -11.24
N ASP A 75 6.18 -11.54 -10.97
CA ASP A 75 6.41 -12.30 -9.74
C ASP A 75 6.28 -11.43 -8.48
N LYS A 76 6.80 -10.19 -8.53
CA LYS A 76 6.71 -9.27 -7.40
C LYS A 76 5.30 -8.71 -7.24
N ALA A 77 4.61 -8.42 -8.35
CA ALA A 77 3.21 -8.03 -8.33
C ALA A 77 2.33 -9.12 -7.70
N ILE A 78 2.48 -10.37 -8.13
CA ILE A 78 1.76 -11.54 -7.58
C ILE A 78 2.01 -11.68 -6.07
N LYS A 79 3.28 -11.65 -5.64
CA LYS A 79 3.62 -11.71 -4.21
C LYS A 79 3.01 -10.56 -3.41
N THR A 80 2.96 -9.36 -3.99
CA THR A 80 2.39 -8.18 -3.32
C THR A 80 0.87 -8.29 -3.19
N TYR A 81 0.16 -8.76 -4.23
CA TYR A 81 -1.26 -9.05 -4.12
C TYR A 81 -1.55 -10.17 -3.12
N GLN A 82 -0.68 -11.19 -3.05
CA GLN A 82 -0.80 -12.25 -2.07
C GLN A 82 -0.68 -11.71 -0.64
N ARG A 83 0.24 -10.77 -0.37
CA ARG A 83 0.30 -10.06 0.92
C ARG A 83 -1.01 -9.36 1.28
N VAL A 84 -1.68 -8.70 0.32
CA VAL A 84 -3.00 -8.10 0.57
C VAL A 84 -4.02 -9.15 1.00
N ILE A 85 -4.02 -10.31 0.36
CA ILE A 85 -4.96 -11.41 0.63
C ILE A 85 -4.72 -12.03 2.00
N ASP A 86 -3.45 -12.23 2.38
CA ASP A 86 -3.08 -12.96 3.60
C ASP A 86 -3.06 -12.07 4.84
N GLU A 87 -2.48 -10.86 4.73
CA GLU A 87 -2.29 -9.96 5.86
C GLU A 87 -3.51 -9.05 6.10
N TYR A 88 -4.34 -8.81 5.07
CA TYR A 88 -5.44 -7.84 5.11
C TYR A 88 -6.75 -8.42 4.58
N PHE A 89 -7.07 -9.65 4.97
CA PHE A 89 -8.21 -10.43 4.46
C PHE A 89 -9.60 -9.78 4.67
N ASP A 90 -9.72 -8.81 5.58
CA ASP A 90 -10.94 -8.03 5.84
C ASP A 90 -11.01 -6.71 5.04
N SER A 91 -9.98 -6.38 4.25
CA SER A 91 -9.91 -5.18 3.43
C SER A 91 -10.82 -5.25 2.20
N SER A 92 -11.35 -4.09 1.79
CA SER A 92 -12.02 -3.91 0.50
C SER A 92 -11.15 -4.29 -0.70
N GLU A 93 -9.82 -4.25 -0.54
CA GLU A 93 -8.88 -4.52 -1.64
C GLU A 93 -8.69 -5.99 -1.97
N VAL A 94 -9.11 -6.92 -1.08
CA VAL A 94 -8.86 -8.36 -1.24
C VAL A 94 -9.44 -8.92 -2.53
N GLN A 95 -10.65 -8.49 -2.91
CA GLN A 95 -11.29 -8.98 -4.14
C GLN A 95 -10.54 -8.52 -5.39
N ASN A 96 -10.07 -7.27 -5.39
CA ASN A 96 -9.25 -6.74 -6.47
C ASN A 96 -7.87 -7.43 -6.51
N ALA A 97 -7.23 -7.64 -5.35
CA ALA A 97 -5.96 -8.35 -5.25
C ALA A 97 -6.06 -9.77 -5.82
N LYS A 98 -7.09 -10.54 -5.45
CA LYS A 98 -7.36 -11.88 -6.00
C LYS A 98 -7.52 -11.84 -7.53
N ARG A 99 -8.30 -10.89 -8.03
CA ARG A 99 -8.55 -10.73 -9.47
C ARG A 99 -7.27 -10.42 -10.24
N TYR A 100 -6.47 -9.46 -9.77
CA TYR A 100 -5.24 -9.05 -10.46
C TYR A 100 -4.15 -10.12 -10.35
N LYS A 101 -4.00 -10.78 -9.19
CA LYS A 101 -3.13 -11.95 -9.04
C LYS A 101 -3.49 -13.05 -10.04
N ALA A 102 -4.76 -13.46 -10.09
CA ALA A 102 -5.20 -14.52 -11.00
C ALA A 102 -5.02 -14.15 -12.49
N ARG A 103 -5.13 -12.86 -12.84
CA ARG A 103 -4.81 -12.38 -14.20
C ARG A 103 -3.34 -12.58 -14.54
N LEU A 104 -2.44 -12.19 -13.63
CA LEU A 104 -1.00 -12.31 -13.84
C LEU A 104 -0.54 -13.77 -13.92
N GLU A 105 -1.08 -14.64 -13.06
CA GLU A 105 -0.76 -16.07 -13.04
C GLU A 105 -1.18 -16.79 -14.34
N LYS A 106 -2.23 -16.32 -15.02
CA LYS A 106 -2.65 -16.87 -16.31
C LYS A 106 -1.77 -16.43 -17.49
N ASN A 107 -1.04 -15.33 -17.33
CA ASN A 107 -0.23 -14.71 -18.37
C ASN A 107 1.27 -14.97 -18.19
N SER A 108 1.65 -15.72 -17.14
CA SER A 108 3.03 -16.13 -16.84
C SER A 108 3.29 -17.53 -17.41
#